data_AF-A0A6D2C6W3-F1
#
_entry.id   AF-A0A6D2C6W3-F1
#
_cell.length_a   1.000
_cell.length_b   1.000
_cell.length_c   1.000
_cell.angle_alpha   90.00
_cell.angle_beta   90.00
_cell.angle_gamma   90.00
#
_symmetry.space_group_name_H-M   'P 1'
#
loop_
_entity.id
_entity.type
_entity.pdbx_description
1 polymer ?
#
loop_
_entity_poly.entity_id
_entity_poly.type
_entity_poly.pdbx_seq_one_letter_code
_entity_poly.pdbx_strand_id
1 'polypeptide(L)'
;MIYIFLLMSISTILSYLILKFIYRIIFKSKEKISKFLVFLGSIGLIIFYHTPYSFYLEPSFYKFKEICQLDPEIYQANGGNLDEEYYNKVLKYFDTDLESLDWEYIQENLKVNDRGTYWYEFEKYRDRIYQDFTLLFKDNQARRDNIKNIMFYVNWDKIRPLPAGNEGTGFFLGSVPISCIYFKKD
;
A
#
# COMPACT_ATOMS: atom_id res chain seq x y z
N MET A 1 -14.43 -28.86 -23.67
CA MET A 1 -13.45 -28.33 -24.65
C MET A 1 -14.13 -27.62 -25.82
N ILE A 2 -15.02 -28.29 -26.60
CA ILE A 2 -15.77 -27.65 -27.70
C ILE A 2 -16.59 -26.44 -27.23
N TYR A 3 -17.31 -26.55 -26.11
CA TYR A 3 -18.08 -25.44 -25.54
C TYR A 3 -17.23 -24.23 -25.15
N ILE A 4 -16.02 -24.45 -24.61
CA ILE A 4 -15.09 -23.36 -24.27
C ILE A 4 -14.59 -22.69 -25.55
N PHE A 5 -14.29 -23.47 -26.58
CA PHE A 5 -13.88 -22.97 -27.89
C PHE A 5 -14.98 -22.14 -28.56
N LEU A 6 -16.23 -22.60 -28.46
CA LEU A 6 -17.41 -21.92 -29.00
C LEU A 6 -17.71 -20.61 -28.25
N LEU A 7 -17.53 -20.61 -26.93
CA LEU A 7 -17.71 -19.41 -26.10
C LEU A 7 -16.65 -18.35 -26.42
N MET A 8 -15.39 -18.76 -26.59
CA MET A 8 -14.30 -17.86 -26.97
C MET A 8 -14.45 -17.32 -28.39
N SER A 9 -14.91 -18.13 -29.34
CA SER A 9 -15.14 -17.70 -30.73
C SER A 9 -16.31 -16.73 -30.84
N ILE A 10 -17.42 -16.98 -30.13
CA ILE A 10 -18.56 -16.05 -30.10
C ILE A 10 -18.16 -14.72 -29.43
N SER A 11 -17.43 -14.76 -28.31
CA SER A 11 -16.97 -13.56 -27.61
C SER A 11 -16.05 -12.70 -28.48
N THR A 12 -15.12 -13.32 -29.22
CA THR A 12 -14.22 -12.61 -30.13
C THR A 12 -14.93 -12.00 -31.34
N ILE A 13 -15.89 -12.72 -31.94
CA ILE A 13 -16.73 -12.18 -33.03
C ILE A 13 -17.57 -11.00 -32.54
N LEU A 14 -18.18 -11.11 -31.37
CA LEU A 14 -19.00 -10.05 -30.79
C LEU A 14 -18.16 -8.80 -30.48
N SER A 15 -16.97 -8.99 -29.90
CA SER A 15 -16.01 -7.91 -29.62
C SER A 15 -15.57 -7.19 -30.91
N TYR A 16 -15.28 -7.93 -31.98
CA TYR A 16 -14.94 -7.35 -33.28
C TYR A 16 -16.07 -6.49 -33.85
N LEU A 17 -17.33 -6.97 -33.76
CA LEU A 17 -18.50 -6.23 -34.25
C LEU A 17 -18.73 -4.94 -33.45
N ILE A 18 -18.59 -5.01 -32.12
CA ILE A 18 -18.71 -3.85 -31.22
C ILE A 18 -17.62 -2.82 -31.55
N LEU A 19 -16.36 -3.24 -31.66
CA LEU A 19 -15.24 -2.35 -32.00
C LEU A 19 -15.41 -1.70 -33.37
N LYS A 20 -15.90 -2.46 -34.37
CA LYS A 20 -16.21 -1.92 -35.71
C LYS A 20 -17.33 -0.88 -35.65
N PHE A 21 -18.33 -1.06 -34.80
CA PHE A 21 -19.44 -0.12 -34.64
C PHE A 21 -18.99 1.16 -33.93
N ILE A 22 -18.24 1.02 -32.83
CA ILE A 22 -17.60 2.13 -32.11
C ILE A 22 -16.69 2.92 -33.05
N TYR A 23 -15.87 2.23 -33.86
CA TYR A 23 -15.02 2.88 -34.88
C TYR A 23 -15.85 3.74 -35.83
N ARG A 24 -16.96 3.19 -36.34
CA ARG A 24 -17.81 3.87 -37.32
C ARG A 24 -18.55 5.07 -36.73
N ILE A 25 -18.89 5.03 -35.44
CA ILE A 25 -19.54 6.15 -34.72
C ILE A 25 -18.53 7.24 -34.38
N ILE A 26 -17.42 6.88 -33.74
CA ILE A 26 -16.42 7.84 -33.23
C ILE A 26 -15.64 8.49 -34.38
N PHE A 27 -15.29 7.73 -35.42
CA PHE A 27 -14.40 8.20 -36.49
C PHE A 27 -15.13 8.56 -37.79
N LYS A 28 -16.44 8.82 -37.74
CA LYS A 28 -17.25 9.21 -38.90
C LYS A 28 -16.84 10.55 -39.54
N SER A 29 -15.97 11.36 -38.92
CA SER A 29 -15.69 12.72 -39.38
C SER A 29 -14.23 13.14 -39.59
N LYS A 30 -13.22 12.28 -39.46
CA LYS A 30 -11.83 12.69 -39.78
C LYS A 30 -11.05 11.65 -40.57
N GLU A 31 -10.72 12.04 -41.80
CA GLU A 31 -10.21 11.25 -42.92
C GLU A 31 -8.86 10.53 -42.72
N LYS A 32 -8.22 10.58 -41.55
CA LYS A 32 -6.85 10.05 -41.37
C LYS A 32 -6.55 9.44 -40.00
N ILE A 33 -7.53 8.84 -39.33
CA ILE A 33 -7.22 8.06 -38.13
C ILE A 33 -6.94 6.62 -38.53
N SER A 34 -5.69 6.21 -38.37
CA SER A 34 -5.21 4.88 -38.77
C SER A 34 -5.98 3.79 -38.03
N LYS A 35 -6.50 2.81 -38.79
CA LYS A 35 -7.12 1.58 -38.24
C LYS A 35 -6.22 0.89 -37.21
N PHE A 36 -4.90 1.08 -37.33
CA PHE A 36 -3.88 0.59 -36.40
C PHE A 36 -3.96 1.26 -35.00
N LEU A 37 -4.23 2.56 -34.93
CA LEU A 37 -4.38 3.27 -33.65
C LEU A 37 -5.62 2.81 -32.88
N VAL A 38 -6.70 2.50 -33.59
CA VAL A 38 -7.92 1.98 -32.98
C VAL A 38 -7.74 0.54 -32.51
N PHE A 39 -7.02 -0.27 -33.28
CA PHE A 39 -6.61 -1.61 -32.86
C PHE A 39 -5.75 -1.57 -31.58
N LEU A 40 -4.74 -0.69 -31.51
CA LEU A 40 -3.93 -0.47 -30.30
C LEU A 40 -4.78 0.00 -29.11
N GLY A 41 -5.68 0.96 -29.31
CA GLY A 41 -6.59 1.45 -28.27
C GLY A 41 -7.51 0.34 -27.75
N SER A 42 -8.01 -0.52 -28.63
CA SER A 42 -8.86 -1.66 -28.24
C SER A 42 -8.10 -2.75 -27.48
N ILE A 43 -6.86 -3.06 -27.87
CA ILE A 43 -5.99 -3.97 -27.11
C ILE A 43 -5.69 -3.36 -25.73
N GLY A 44 -5.38 -2.06 -25.67
CA GLY A 44 -5.18 -1.36 -24.42
C GLY A 44 -6.40 -1.46 -23.49
N LEU A 45 -7.61 -1.21 -24.01
CA LEU A 45 -8.85 -1.31 -23.23
C LEU A 45 -9.14 -2.74 -22.75
N ILE A 46 -8.89 -3.75 -23.59
CA ILE A 46 -9.06 -5.17 -23.22
C ILE A 46 -8.05 -5.56 -22.13
N ILE A 47 -6.78 -5.15 -22.27
CA ILE A 47 -5.77 -5.34 -21.23
C ILE A 47 -6.25 -4.66 -19.95
N PHE A 48 -6.61 -3.38 -19.98
CA PHE A 48 -7.11 -2.65 -18.80
C PHE A 48 -8.34 -3.30 -18.14
N TYR A 49 -9.24 -3.88 -18.92
CA TYR A 49 -10.45 -4.53 -18.42
C TYR A 49 -10.17 -5.92 -17.80
N HIS A 50 -9.19 -6.65 -18.33
CA HIS A 50 -8.89 -8.02 -17.90
C HIS A 50 -7.65 -8.16 -17.02
N THR A 51 -6.77 -7.16 -16.95
CA THR A 51 -5.73 -7.12 -15.94
C THR A 51 -6.35 -6.56 -14.66
N PRO A 52 -6.38 -7.32 -13.55
CA PRO A 52 -6.77 -6.75 -12.27
C PRO A 52 -5.89 -5.52 -12.02
N TYR A 53 -6.51 -4.41 -11.68
CA TYR A 53 -5.83 -3.13 -11.45
C TYR A 53 -4.62 -3.40 -10.57
N SER A 54 -3.38 -3.19 -11.01
CA SER A 54 -2.26 -3.65 -10.20
C SER A 54 -2.13 -2.78 -8.94
N PHE A 55 -2.02 -3.36 -7.75
CA PHE A 55 -1.80 -2.58 -6.52
C PHE A 55 -0.52 -1.73 -6.61
N TYR A 56 0.44 -2.14 -7.45
CA TYR A 56 1.64 -1.35 -7.77
C TYR A 56 1.34 0.02 -8.39
N LEU A 57 0.14 0.26 -8.91
CA LEU A 57 -0.27 1.53 -9.49
C LEU A 57 -1.01 2.42 -8.49
N GLU A 58 -1.18 1.97 -7.24
CA GLU A 58 -1.97 2.68 -6.23
C GLU A 58 -1.08 3.62 -5.39
N PRO A 59 -1.43 4.93 -5.27
CA PRO A 59 -0.62 5.88 -4.51
C PRO A 59 -0.36 5.47 -3.05
N SER A 60 -1.35 4.93 -2.35
CA SER A 60 -1.14 4.40 -0.99
C SER A 60 -0.19 3.21 -0.94
N PHE A 61 -0.12 2.38 -1.98
CA PHE A 61 0.85 1.28 -2.02
C PHE A 61 2.29 1.81 -2.16
N TYR A 62 2.50 2.88 -2.94
CA TYR A 62 3.81 3.53 -3.01
C TYR A 62 4.22 4.14 -1.67
N LYS A 63 3.31 4.86 -1.00
CA LYS A 63 3.56 5.38 0.36
C LYS A 63 3.87 4.25 1.33
N PHE A 64 3.10 3.17 1.31
CA PHE A 64 3.34 1.98 2.11
C PHE A 64 4.74 1.41 1.89
N LYS A 65 5.14 1.25 0.62
CA LYS A 65 6.48 0.76 0.25
C LYS A 65 7.58 1.68 0.78
N GLU A 66 7.42 3.00 0.72
CA GLU A 66 8.36 3.97 1.28
C GLU A 66 8.49 3.80 2.80
N ILE A 67 7.37 3.71 3.50
CA ILE A 67 7.37 3.51 4.97
C ILE A 67 8.06 2.19 5.32
N CYS A 68 7.83 1.12 4.55
CA CYS A 68 8.49 -0.17 4.78
C CYS A 68 10.01 -0.16 4.64
N GLN A 69 10.61 0.89 4.06
CA GLN A 69 12.06 1.06 4.10
C GLN A 69 12.59 1.31 5.52
N LEU A 70 11.72 1.71 6.44
CA LEU A 70 12.00 1.89 7.86
C LEU A 70 11.65 0.67 8.72
N ASP A 71 11.19 -0.44 8.13
CA ASP A 71 11.14 -1.72 8.86
C ASP A 71 12.54 -2.03 9.43
N PRO A 72 12.69 -2.38 10.72
CA PRO A 72 14.00 -2.46 11.36
C PRO A 72 14.98 -3.38 10.62
N GLU A 73 14.51 -4.55 10.16
CA GLU A 73 15.34 -5.51 9.46
C GLU A 73 15.72 -4.99 8.07
N ILE A 74 14.76 -4.41 7.32
CA ILE A 74 15.03 -3.83 6.00
C ILE A 74 15.99 -2.64 6.11
N TYR A 75 15.79 -1.77 7.09
CA TYR A 75 16.61 -0.59 7.32
C TYR A 75 18.05 -0.99 7.67
N GLN A 76 18.22 -1.98 8.56
CA GLN A 76 19.53 -2.52 8.91
C GLN A 76 20.20 -3.24 7.73
N ALA A 77 19.45 -4.01 6.93
CA ALA A 77 19.98 -4.68 5.75
C ALA A 77 20.49 -3.69 4.69
N ASN A 78 19.95 -2.46 4.67
CA ASN A 78 20.41 -1.36 3.83
C ASN A 78 21.58 -0.54 4.46
N GLY A 79 22.14 -1.00 5.59
CA GLY A 79 23.27 -0.37 6.27
C GLY A 79 22.90 0.71 7.29
N GLY A 80 21.62 0.85 7.64
CA GLY A 80 21.16 1.79 8.66
C GLY A 80 21.36 1.30 10.09
N ASN A 81 21.51 2.23 11.02
CA ASN A 81 21.59 1.94 12.46
C ASN A 81 20.28 2.29 13.18
N LEU A 82 19.85 1.46 14.12
CA LEU A 82 18.66 1.71 14.95
C LEU A 82 18.99 2.67 16.10
N ASP A 83 19.34 3.90 15.73
CA ASP A 83 19.70 4.98 16.64
C ASP A 83 18.63 6.08 16.65
N GLU A 84 18.97 7.23 17.26
CA GLU A 84 18.09 8.39 17.35
C GLU A 84 17.66 8.94 15.99
N GLU A 85 18.54 8.90 14.98
CA GLU A 85 18.19 9.35 13.63
C GLU A 85 17.08 8.46 13.06
N TYR A 86 17.20 7.14 13.25
CA TYR A 86 16.17 6.20 12.87
C TYR A 86 14.85 6.44 13.62
N TYR A 87 14.90 6.65 14.94
CA TYR A 87 13.69 6.92 15.73
C TYR A 87 12.96 8.18 15.25
N ASN A 88 13.69 9.26 14.96
CA ASN A 88 13.10 10.49 14.41
C ASN A 88 12.54 10.28 12.99
N LYS A 89 13.16 9.45 12.15
CA LYS A 89 12.61 9.09 10.83
C LYS A 89 11.25 8.39 10.95
N VAL A 90 11.11 7.47 11.90
CA VAL A 90 9.85 6.75 12.15
C VAL A 90 8.80 7.70 12.75
N LEU A 91 9.15 8.44 13.81
CA LEU A 91 8.26 9.36 14.50
C LEU A 91 7.72 10.48 13.59
N LYS A 92 8.47 10.88 12.57
CA LYS A 92 8.00 11.83 11.56
C LYS A 92 6.70 11.38 10.88
N TYR A 93 6.47 10.07 10.70
CA TYR A 93 5.21 9.57 10.15
C TYR A 93 4.04 9.71 11.14
N PHE A 94 4.31 9.94 12.41
CA PHE A 94 3.35 10.26 13.48
C PHE A 94 3.28 11.77 13.79
N ASP A 95 3.84 12.61 12.92
CA ASP A 95 3.87 14.07 13.05
C ASP A 95 4.56 14.55 14.36
N THR A 96 5.58 13.82 14.81
CA THR A 96 6.37 14.13 16.01
C THR A 96 7.84 13.73 15.83
N ASP A 97 8.66 14.01 16.84
CA ASP A 97 10.05 13.56 16.98
C ASP A 97 10.38 13.31 18.46
N LEU A 98 11.55 12.77 18.76
CA LEU A 98 11.95 12.43 20.14
C LEU A 98 12.07 13.65 21.06
N GLU A 99 12.36 14.83 20.52
CA GLU A 99 12.49 16.07 21.31
C GLU A 99 11.10 16.60 21.66
N SER A 100 10.13 16.48 20.76
CA SER A 100 8.75 16.91 20.95
C SER A 100 7.85 15.90 21.66
N LEU A 101 8.36 14.72 22.03
CA LEU A 101 7.57 13.73 22.76
C LEU A 101 7.15 14.27 24.14
N ASP A 102 5.85 14.17 24.42
CA ASP A 102 5.31 14.42 25.75
C ASP A 102 5.58 13.20 26.65
N TRP A 103 6.75 13.21 27.30
CA TRP A 103 7.17 12.14 28.19
C TRP A 103 6.26 11.95 29.39
N GLU A 104 5.60 13.01 29.86
CA GLU A 104 4.65 12.93 30.98
C GLU A 104 3.39 12.18 30.53
N TYR A 105 2.83 12.53 29.37
CA TYR A 105 1.72 11.79 28.78
C TYR A 105 2.07 10.31 28.52
N ILE A 106 3.27 10.04 27.98
CA ILE A 106 3.73 8.66 27.75
C ILE A 106 3.86 7.90 29.07
N GLN A 107 4.36 8.54 30.13
CA GLN A 107 4.50 7.94 31.46
C GLN A 107 3.15 7.53 32.05
N GLU A 108 2.13 8.38 31.91
CA GLU A 108 0.77 8.11 32.40
C GLU A 108 0.07 6.98 31.62
N ASN A 109 0.43 6.81 30.35
CA ASN A 109 -0.16 5.83 29.43
C ASN A 109 0.73 4.60 29.19
N LEU A 110 1.74 4.39 30.03
CA LEU A 110 2.66 3.28 29.93
C LEU A 110 1.93 1.95 30.18
N LYS A 111 2.03 1.03 29.23
CA LYS A 111 1.48 -0.33 29.34
C LYS A 111 2.55 -1.27 29.89
N VAL A 112 2.13 -2.37 30.52
CA VAL A 112 3.03 -3.45 30.99
C VAL A 112 2.45 -4.82 30.65
N ASN A 113 3.25 -5.75 30.13
CA ASN A 113 2.83 -7.16 29.98
C ASN A 113 3.07 -7.98 31.25
N ASP A 114 2.55 -9.21 31.21
CA ASP A 114 2.81 -10.28 32.18
C ASP A 114 4.29 -10.60 32.42
N ARG A 115 5.21 -10.15 31.54
CA ARG A 115 6.66 -10.33 31.68
C ARG A 115 7.36 -9.12 32.30
N GLY A 116 6.63 -8.07 32.68
CA GLY A 116 7.17 -6.85 33.25
C GLY A 116 7.86 -5.91 32.24
N THR A 117 7.63 -6.11 30.94
CA THR A 117 8.11 -5.18 29.91
C THR A 117 7.16 -3.99 29.83
N TYR A 118 7.71 -2.79 30.00
CA TYR A 118 6.99 -1.54 29.85
C TYR A 118 7.05 -1.02 28.40
N TRP A 119 5.95 -0.53 27.88
CA TRP A 119 5.92 0.05 26.54
C TRP A 119 4.87 1.13 26.35
N TYR A 120 5.06 1.89 25.27
CA TYR A 120 4.10 2.83 24.75
C TYR A 120 3.99 2.68 23.23
N GLU A 121 2.79 2.84 22.70
CA GLU A 121 2.43 2.50 21.33
C GLU A 121 1.87 3.73 20.61
N PHE A 122 2.44 4.04 19.45
CA PHE A 122 1.95 5.06 18.54
C PHE A 122 1.21 4.37 17.40
N GLU A 123 -0.10 4.58 17.31
CA GLU A 123 -0.91 4.04 16.22
C GLU A 123 -1.36 5.15 15.27
N LYS A 124 -1.28 4.90 13.97
CA LYS A 124 -1.83 5.81 12.96
C LYS A 124 -2.45 5.03 11.81
N TYR A 125 -3.68 5.40 11.49
CA TYR A 125 -4.39 4.91 10.32
C TYR A 125 -4.55 6.05 9.30
N ARG A 126 -4.01 5.86 8.10
CA ARG A 126 -4.13 6.84 7.01
C ARG A 126 -4.26 6.15 5.68
N ASP A 127 -5.24 6.59 4.88
CA ASP A 127 -5.59 5.97 3.61
C ASP A 127 -5.91 4.47 3.83
N ARG A 128 -5.03 3.58 3.35
CA ARG A 128 -5.13 2.12 3.53
C ARG A 128 -3.98 1.57 4.37
N ILE A 129 -3.24 2.45 5.02
CA ILE A 129 -2.03 2.13 5.77
C ILE A 129 -2.35 2.19 7.25
N TYR A 130 -2.15 1.06 7.92
CA TYR A 130 -2.03 1.00 9.37
C TYR A 130 -0.54 0.95 9.71
N GLN A 131 -0.09 1.83 10.60
CA GLN A 131 1.27 1.82 11.11
C GLN A 131 1.23 1.90 12.64
N ASP A 132 2.09 1.10 13.25
CA ASP A 132 2.33 1.04 14.67
C ASP A 132 3.84 1.19 14.93
N PHE A 133 4.18 2.06 15.88
CA PHE A 133 5.52 2.17 16.43
C PHE A 133 5.46 2.04 17.95
N THR A 134 6.16 1.06 18.49
CA THR A 134 6.21 0.80 19.92
C THR A 134 7.59 1.12 20.48
N LEU A 135 7.63 1.92 21.55
CA LEU A 135 8.81 2.11 22.38
C LEU A 135 8.78 1.15 23.56
N LEU A 136 9.82 0.34 23.73
CA LEU A 136 10.00 -0.55 24.87
C LEU A 136 10.99 0.08 25.85
N PHE A 137 10.65 0.13 27.14
CA PHE A 137 11.48 0.75 28.17
C PHE A 137 12.20 -0.30 29.03
N LYS A 138 13.32 0.09 29.65
CA LYS A 138 14.11 -0.78 30.53
C LYS A 138 13.40 -1.02 31.86
N ASP A 139 12.66 -0.03 32.35
CA ASP A 139 11.87 -0.05 33.58
C ASP A 139 10.61 0.83 33.43
N ASN A 140 9.94 1.16 34.53
CA ASN A 140 8.69 1.91 34.54
C ASN A 140 8.84 3.42 34.30
N GLN A 141 10.01 3.89 33.86
CA GLN A 141 10.30 5.30 33.61
C GLN A 141 10.29 5.60 32.11
N ALA A 142 9.29 6.35 31.65
CA ALA A 142 9.21 6.81 30.27
C ALA A 142 10.14 8.00 30.04
N ARG A 143 11.38 7.73 29.64
CA ARG A 143 12.38 8.76 29.30
C ARG A 143 13.23 8.32 28.11
N ARG A 144 13.77 9.28 27.37
CA ARG A 144 14.58 9.08 26.16
C ARG A 144 15.73 8.09 26.33
N ASP A 145 16.52 8.23 27.40
CA ASP A 145 17.67 7.38 27.71
C ASP A 145 17.28 5.98 28.23
N ASN A 146 16.01 5.82 28.58
CA ASN A 146 15.46 4.59 29.13
C ASN A 146 14.79 3.70 28.07
N ILE A 147 14.76 4.13 26.81
CA ILE A 147 14.35 3.27 25.69
C ILE A 147 15.34 2.09 25.60
N LYS A 148 14.79 0.88 25.62
CA LYS A 148 15.50 -0.39 25.52
C LYS A 148 15.54 -0.89 24.08
N ASN A 149 14.39 -0.86 23.42
CA ASN A 149 14.21 -1.37 22.08
C ASN A 149 12.98 -0.71 21.44
N ILE A 150 12.78 -0.93 20.16
CA ILE A 150 11.61 -0.48 19.42
C ILE A 150 10.96 -1.66 18.69
N MET A 151 9.69 -1.51 18.36
CA MET A 151 9.02 -2.34 17.36
C MET A 151 8.34 -1.42 16.36
N PHE A 152 8.37 -1.78 15.09
CA PHE A 152 7.73 -1.01 14.05
C PHE A 152 7.00 -1.97 13.12
N TYR A 153 5.71 -1.71 12.91
CA TYR A 153 4.84 -2.56 12.13
C TYR A 153 3.98 -1.73 11.20
N VAL A 154 3.90 -2.15 9.93
CA VAL A 154 3.11 -1.44 8.93
C VAL A 154 2.41 -2.43 8.04
N ASN A 155 1.13 -2.19 7.83
CA ASN A 155 0.27 -2.93 6.92
C ASN A 155 -0.39 -2.00 5.91
N TRP A 156 -0.60 -2.53 4.72
CA TRP A 156 -1.44 -1.93 3.70
C TRP A 156 -2.61 -2.86 3.39
N ASP A 157 -3.82 -2.38 3.66
CA ASP A 157 -5.04 -3.11 3.38
C ASP A 157 -5.24 -3.25 1.86
N LYS A 158 -5.47 -4.47 1.38
CA LYS A 158 -5.79 -4.75 -0.04
C LYS A 158 -7.25 -4.43 -0.39
N ILE A 159 -8.10 -4.23 0.61
CA ILE A 159 -9.52 -3.91 0.46
C ILE A 159 -9.68 -2.39 0.41
N ARG A 160 -10.54 -1.92 -0.50
CA ARG A 160 -11.00 -0.53 -0.51
C ARG A 160 -12.31 -0.44 0.28
N PRO A 161 -12.37 0.33 1.39
CA PRO A 161 -13.62 0.50 2.12
C PRO A 161 -14.70 1.22 1.28
N LEU A 162 -14.30 2.13 0.39
CA LEU A 162 -15.17 2.79 -0.59
C LEU A 162 -14.39 3.04 -1.90
N PRO A 163 -15.04 2.95 -3.08
CA PRO A 163 -14.46 3.41 -4.35
C PRO A 163 -14.52 4.95 -4.45
N ALA A 164 -13.92 5.62 -3.46
CA ALA A 164 -13.88 7.08 -3.33
C ALA A 164 -12.44 7.53 -3.01
N GLY A 165 -12.06 8.71 -3.49
CA GLY A 165 -10.73 9.30 -3.28
C GLY A 165 -9.79 9.18 -4.48
N ASN A 166 -8.52 9.51 -4.26
CA ASN A 166 -7.52 9.78 -5.32
C ASN A 166 -6.97 8.52 -5.99
N GLU A 167 -7.53 7.34 -5.70
CA GLU A 167 -6.97 6.01 -6.03
C GLU A 167 -7.81 5.24 -7.08
N GLY A 168 -8.81 5.89 -7.67
CA GLY A 168 -9.68 5.31 -8.72
C GLY A 168 -10.79 4.39 -8.20
N THR A 169 -11.57 3.79 -9.10
CA THR A 169 -12.82 3.06 -8.78
C THR A 169 -12.74 1.53 -8.93
N GLY A 170 -11.55 0.93 -8.90
CA GLY A 170 -11.37 -0.52 -9.07
C GLY A 170 -11.73 -1.32 -7.81
N PHE A 171 -12.46 -2.43 -7.97
CA PHE A 171 -12.77 -3.35 -6.87
C PHE A 171 -11.67 -4.41 -6.73
N PHE A 172 -11.00 -4.44 -5.58
CA PHE A 172 -10.15 -5.57 -5.19
C PHE A 172 -10.88 -6.45 -4.18
N LEU A 173 -11.09 -7.71 -4.55
CA LEU A 173 -11.52 -8.77 -3.66
C LEU A 173 -10.29 -9.59 -3.28
N GLY A 174 -9.61 -9.18 -2.21
CA GLY A 174 -8.48 -9.92 -1.64
C GLY A 174 -8.49 -9.77 -0.13
N SER A 175 -8.43 -10.89 0.59
CA SER A 175 -8.28 -10.93 2.04
C SER A 175 -6.81 -11.07 2.42
N VAL A 176 -6.47 -10.50 3.58
CA VAL A 176 -5.13 -10.33 4.18
C VAL A 176 -4.35 -9.09 3.68
N PRO A 177 -4.18 -8.06 4.55
CA PRO A 177 -3.29 -6.93 4.31
C PRO A 177 -1.85 -7.35 3.97
N ILE A 178 -1.13 -6.51 3.23
CA ILE A 178 0.30 -6.69 2.96
C ILE A 178 1.09 -6.05 4.08
N SER A 179 2.03 -6.76 4.69
CA SER A 179 2.98 -6.19 5.66
C SER A 179 4.36 -5.96 5.02
N CYS A 180 5.24 -5.23 5.71
CA CYS A 180 6.61 -4.99 5.22
C CYS A 180 7.44 -6.26 4.98
N ILE A 181 7.03 -7.40 5.56
CA ILE A 181 7.63 -8.72 5.31
C ILE A 181 7.61 -9.05 3.80
N TYR A 182 6.64 -8.53 3.05
CA TYR A 182 6.56 -8.67 1.59
C TYR A 182 7.82 -8.18 0.85
N PHE A 183 8.57 -7.24 1.43
CA PHE A 183 9.76 -6.65 0.82
C PHE A 183 11.08 -7.21 1.37
N LYS A 184 11.02 -8.10 2.37
CA LYS A 184 12.22 -8.78 2.85
C LYS A 184 12.74 -9.67 1.72
N LYS A 185 14.03 -9.55 1.41
CA LYS A 185 14.69 -10.44 0.46
C LYS A 185 14.95 -11.77 1.17
N ASP A 186 14.56 -12.87 0.53
CA ASP A 186 15.00 -14.22 0.92
C ASP A 186 16.53 -14.37 0.84
#